data_AF-A0A7C4VNJ1-F1
#
_entry.id   AF-A0A7C4VNJ1-F1
#
_cell.length_a   1.000
_cell.length_b   1.000
_cell.length_c   1.000
_cell.angle_alpha   90.00
_cell.angle_beta   90.00
_cell.angle_gamma   90.00
#
_symmetry.space_group_name_H-M   'P 1'
#
loop_
_entity.id
_entity.type
_entity.pdbx_description
1 polymer ?
#
loop_
_entity_poly.entity_id
_entity_poly.type
_entity_poly.pdbx_seq_one_letter_code
_entity_poly.pdbx_strand_id
1 'polypeptide(L)' 'MAFMVNSAPRAGFRFEAGVTFSDAQQALEHAVALSRRGMRAIQIRDTESGVIFDERALRMHLNKLKAAVLDERAE' A
#
# COMPACT_ATOMS: atom_id res chain seq x y z
N MET A 1 -4.49 -4.47 11.58
CA MET A 1 -3.95 -3.43 10.69
C MET A 1 -4.77 -3.30 9.44
N ALA A 2 -5.55 -2.22 9.36
CA ALA A 2 -6.25 -1.84 8.15
C ALA A 2 -5.49 -0.74 7.40
N PHE A 3 -5.57 -0.76 6.07
CA PHE A 3 -4.83 0.10 5.16
C PHE A 3 -5.78 0.72 4.15
N MET A 4 -5.86 2.04 4.15
CA MET A 4 -6.67 2.82 3.20
C MET A 4 -5.82 3.22 2.00
N VAL A 5 -6.22 2.80 0.81
CA VAL A 5 -5.56 3.17 -0.45
C VAL A 5 -6.35 4.30 -1.10
N ASN A 6 -5.70 5.45 -1.25
CA ASN A 6 -6.20 6.61 -1.98
C ASN A 6 -5.36 6.80 -3.25
N SER A 7 -5.95 7.32 -4.31
CA SER A 7 -5.22 7.64 -5.54
C SER A 7 -5.76 8.90 -6.18
N ALA A 8 -4.89 9.60 -6.92
CA ALA A 8 -5.29 10.73 -7.74
C ALA A 8 -5.22 10.32 -9.22
N PRO A 9 -6.27 10.58 -10.02
CA PRO A 9 -6.19 10.35 -11.45
C PRO A 9 -5.15 11.26 -12.09
N ARG A 10 -4.44 10.75 -13.10
CA ARG A 10 -3.71 11.61 -14.03
C ARG A 10 -4.70 12.48 -14.81
N ALA A 11 -4.27 13.64 -15.29
CA ALA A 11 -5.09 14.52 -16.13
C ALA A 11 -5.77 13.71 -17.25
N GLY A 12 -7.11 13.75 -17.31
CA GLY A 12 -7.93 12.98 -18.25
C GLY A 12 -8.50 11.65 -17.73
N PHE A 13 -8.14 11.20 -16.52
CA PHE A 13 -8.67 9.97 -15.91
C PHE A 13 -9.74 10.27 -14.85
N ARG A 14 -10.61 9.28 -14.58
CA ARG A 14 -11.67 9.38 -13.56
C ARG A 14 -11.10 9.14 -12.16
N PHE A 15 -11.62 9.87 -11.18
CA PHE A 15 -11.33 9.61 -9.77
C PHE A 15 -11.87 8.24 -9.36
N GLU A 16 -11.02 7.43 -8.70
CA GLU A 16 -11.45 6.18 -8.06
C GLU A 16 -11.57 6.42 -6.54
N ALA A 17 -12.65 5.93 -5.95
CA ALA A 17 -12.89 6.07 -4.52
C ALA A 17 -11.83 5.30 -3.71
N GLY A 18 -11.46 5.84 -2.55
CA GLY A 18 -10.52 5.18 -1.65
C GLY A 18 -11.07 3.85 -1.15
N VAL A 19 -10.23 2.81 -1.12
CA VAL A 19 -10.61 1.46 -0.66
C VAL A 19 -9.80 1.11 0.57
N THR A 20 -10.45 0.52 1.59
CA THR A 20 -9.77 0.06 2.80
C THR A 20 -9.63 -1.45 2.76
N PHE A 21 -8.42 -1.94 3.03
CA PHE A 21 -8.08 -3.36 3.13
C PHE A 21 -7.70 -3.71 4.56
N SER A 22 -7.97 -4.92 4.99
CA SER A 22 -7.56 -5.43 6.32
C SER A 22 -6.15 -6.01 6.34
N ASP A 23 -5.46 -6.00 5.20
CA ASP A 23 -4.15 -6.59 5.00
C ASP A 23 -3.26 -5.68 4.14
N ALA A 24 -1.99 -5.56 4.56
CA ALA A 24 -1.02 -4.68 3.93
C ALA A 24 -0.61 -5.16 2.53
N GLN A 25 -0.54 -6.47 2.32
CA GLN A 25 -0.21 -7.07 1.02
C GLN A 25 -1.33 -6.78 0.02
N GLN A 26 -2.60 -6.95 0.43
CA GLN A 26 -3.75 -6.62 -0.41
C GLN A 26 -3.80 -5.14 -0.78
N ALA A 27 -3.53 -4.25 0.18
CA ALA A 27 -3.44 -2.81 -0.10
C ALA A 27 -2.32 -2.48 -1.11
N LEU A 28 -1.16 -3.15 -1.00
CA LEU A 28 -0.06 -3.00 -1.95
C LEU A 28 -0.46 -3.50 -3.34
N GLU A 29 -1.07 -4.68 -3.45
CA GLU A 29 -1.51 -5.24 -4.73
C GLU A 29 -2.53 -4.33 -5.43
N HIS A 30 -3.47 -3.76 -4.66
CA HIS A 30 -4.43 -2.81 -5.17
C HIS A 30 -3.77 -1.51 -5.65
N ALA A 31 -2.81 -0.98 -4.89
CA ALA A 31 -2.03 0.18 -5.28
C ALA A 31 -1.26 -0.07 -6.60
N VAL A 32 -0.63 -1.23 -6.76
CA VAL A 32 0.03 -1.63 -8.02
C VAL A 32 -0.98 -1.71 -9.17
N ALA A 33 -2.18 -2.23 -8.93
CA ALA A 33 -3.23 -2.29 -9.94
C ALA A 33 -3.68 -0.88 -10.39
N LEU A 34 -3.86 0.06 -9.45
CA LEU A 34 -4.17 1.46 -9.76
C LEU A 34 -3.04 2.14 -10.56
N SER A 35 -1.79 1.88 -10.19
CA SER A 35 -0.60 2.39 -10.90
C SER A 35 -0.59 1.93 -12.36
N ARG A 36 -0.86 0.64 -12.60
CA ARG A 36 -0.99 0.06 -13.95
C ARG A 36 -2.15 0.63 -14.76
N ARG A 37 -3.22 1.10 -14.10
CA ARG A 37 -4.37 1.77 -14.74
C ARG A 37 -4.11 3.24 -15.08
N GLY A 38 -2.93 3.76 -14.76
CA GLY A 38 -2.54 5.14 -15.06
C GLY A 38 -2.83 6.13 -13.93
N MET A 39 -3.25 5.66 -12.75
CA MET A 39 -3.40 6.49 -11.56
C MET A 39 -2.03 6.93 -11.04
N ARG A 40 -1.97 8.11 -10.41
CA ARG A 40 -0.76 8.68 -9.83
C ARG A 40 -1.01 9.11 -8.38
N ALA A 41 0.06 9.49 -7.68
CA ALA A 41 0.00 9.90 -6.27
C ALA A 41 -0.80 8.90 -5.41
N ILE A 42 -0.53 7.61 -5.59
CA ILE A 42 -1.18 6.54 -4.83
C ILE A 42 -0.60 6.56 -3.44
N GLN A 43 -1.48 6.74 -2.45
CA GLN A 43 -1.14 6.84 -1.04
C GLN A 43 -1.82 5.71 -0.30
N ILE A 44 -1.03 4.96 0.46
CA ILE A 44 -1.50 3.84 1.27
C ILE A 44 -1.32 4.24 2.73
N ARG A 45 -2.41 4.54 3.40
CA ARG A 45 -2.41 4.98 4.80
C ARG A 45 -2.71 3.80 5.71
N ASP A 46 -1.84 3.54 6.67
CA ASP A 46 -2.17 2.69 7.81
C ASP A 46 -3.16 3.45 8.70
N THR A 47 -4.33 2.85 8.94
CA THR A 47 -5.40 3.50 9.71
C THR A 47 -5.15 3.48 11.21
N GLU A 48 -4.28 2.59 11.70
CA GLU A 48 -3.93 2.50 13.12
C GLU A 48 -2.80 3.47 13.47
N SER A 49 -1.68 3.40 12.75
CA SER A 49 -0.52 4.27 13.02
C SER A 49 -0.63 5.66 12.39
N GLY A 50 -1.52 5.82 11.40
CA GLY A 50 -1.64 7.05 10.62
C GLY A 50 -0.52 7.25 9.58
N VAL A 51 0.45 6.33 9.50
CA VAL A 51 1.58 6.42 8.57
C VAL A 51 1.09 6.30 7.14
N ILE A 52 1.63 7.14 6.26
CA ILE A 52 1.33 7.12 4.83
C ILE A 52 2.53 6.57 4.08
N PHE A 53 2.28 5.57 3.26
CA PHE A 53 3.25 4.93 2.39
C PHE A 53 2.91 5.23 0.92
N ASP A 54 3.94 5.35 0.09
CA ASP A 54 3.79 5.08 -1.33
C ASP A 54 3.97 3.57 -1.60
N GLU A 55 3.74 3.13 -2.85
CA GLU A 55 3.90 1.73 -3.26
C GLU A 55 5.27 1.16 -2.88
N ARG A 56 6.35 1.92 -3.11
CA ARG A 56 7.72 1.47 -2.90
C ARG A 56 8.05 1.37 -1.42
N ALA A 57 7.61 2.34 -0.63
CA ALA A 57 7.80 2.40 0.81
C ALA A 57 7.07 1.24 1.50
N LEU A 58 5.81 0.97 1.13
CA LEU A 58 5.06 -0.14 1.72
C LEU A 58 5.70 -1.49 1.35
N ARG A 59 6.12 -1.66 0.09
CA ARG A 59 6.82 -2.88 -0.34
C ARG A 59 8.11 -3.12 0.43
N MET A 60 8.89 -2.06 0.66
CA MET A 60 10.12 -2.15 1.44
C MET A 60 9.84 -2.46 2.92
N HIS A 61 8.78 -1.87 3.49
CA HIS A 61 8.35 -2.14 4.86
C HIS A 61 7.94 -3.61 5.05
N LEU A 62 7.15 -4.17 4.11
CA LEU A 62 6.76 -5.59 4.14
C LEU A 62 7.96 -6.53 4.02
N ASN A 63 8.91 -6.22 3.14
CA ASN A 63 10.14 -7.00 3.04
C ASN A 63 10.94 -7.00 4.34
N LYS A 64 11.03 -5.85 5.04
CA LYS A 64 11.70 -5.76 6.34
C LYS A 64 10.98 -6.58 7.41
N LEU A 65 9.66 -6.50 7.48
CA LEU A 65 8.86 -7.31 8.41
C LEU A 65 9.04 -8.81 8.15
N LYS A 66 9.03 -9.21 6.87
CA LYS A 66 9.25 -10.62 6.50
C LYS A 66 10.66 -11.11 6.85
N ALA A 67 11.67 -10.26 6.67
CA ALA A 67 13.04 -10.59 7.04
C ALA A 67 13.20 -10.73 8.56
N ALA A 68 12.59 -9.84 9.35
CA ALA A 68 12.63 -9.91 10.81
C ALA A 68 12.00 -11.21 11.34
N VAL A 69 10.84 -11.60 10.81
CA VAL A 69 10.16 -12.85 11.21
C VAL A 69 10.94 -14.11 10.83
N LEU A 70 11.76 -14.05 9.77
CA LEU A 70 12.61 -15.18 9.37
C LEU A 70 13.84 -15.35 10.27
N ASP A 71 14.36 -14.25 10.82
CA ASP A 71 15.49 -14.24 11.75
C ASP A 71 15.11 -14.89 13.09
N GLU A 72 13.94 -14.54 13.64
CA GLU A 72 13.41 -15.11 14.90
C GLU A 72 13.04 -16.61 14.81
N ARG A 73 12.97 -17.19 13.62
CA ARG A 73 12.71 -18.63 13.42
C ARG A 73 13.99 -19.46 13.21
N ALA A 74 15.14 -18.80 13.15
CA ALA A 74 16.44 -19.45 12.97
C ALA A 74 17.17 -19.70 14.31
N GLU A 75 16.62 -19.23 15.44
CA GLU A 75 17.05 -19.51 16.81
C GLU A 75 16.22 -20.64 17.46
#